data_AF-A0A3C1L8Q6-F1
#
_entry.id   AF-A0A3C1L8Q6-F1
#
_cell.length_a   1.000
_cell.length_b   1.000
_cell.length_c   1.000
_cell.angle_alpha   90.00
_cell.angle_beta   90.00
_cell.angle_gamma   90.00
#
_symmetry.space_group_name_H-M   'P 1'
#
loop_
_entity.id
_entity.type
_entity.pdbx_description
1 polymer ?
#
loop_
_entity_poly.entity_id
_entity_poly.type
_entity_poly.pdbx_seq_one_letter_code
_entity_poly.pdbx_strand_id
1 'polypeptide(L)' 'MIGSLRGSVLERTEDSTALIEVAGVGYVVSVTPRTLAELEPGSPVFVYVHHHIR' A
#
# COMPACT_ATOMS: atom_id res chain seq x y z
N MET A 1 14.42 4.37 -5.56
CA MET A 1 13.36 4.02 -6.54
C MET A 1 12.66 2.75 -6.07
N ILE A 2 11.33 2.74 -5.96
CA ILE A 2 10.55 1.58 -5.48
C ILE A 2 9.62 1.15 -6.63
N GLY A 3 9.72 -0.11 -7.05
CA GLY A 3 8.85 -0.67 -8.10
C GLY A 3 7.72 -1.55 -7.58
N SER A 4 7.83 -2.03 -6.34
CA SER A 4 6.82 -2.86 -5.69
C SER A 4 7.02 -2.91 -4.18
N LEU A 5 5.96 -3.26 -3.45
CA LEU A 5 6.02 -3.59 -2.03
C LEU A 5 5.43 -4.98 -1.82
N ARG A 6 6.02 -5.74 -0.89
CA ARG A 6 5.51 -7.01 -0.39
C ARG A 6 5.47 -6.92 1.13
N GLY A 7 4.30 -7.03 1.73
CA GLY A 7 4.14 -6.77 3.16
C GLY A 7 2.74 -7.07 3.65
N SER A 8 2.33 -6.41 4.73
CA SER A 8 1.01 -6.57 5.35
C SER A 8 0.24 -5.25 5.29
N VAL A 9 -1.04 -5.29 4.94
CA VAL A 9 -1.90 -4.11 5.01
C VAL A 9 -2.21 -3.81 6.47
N LEU A 10 -1.86 -2.63 6.95
CA LEU A 10 -2.20 -2.18 8.30
C LEU A 10 -3.54 -1.45 8.33
N GLU A 11 -3.77 -0.53 7.40
CA GLU A 11 -4.98 0.28 7.32
C GLU A 11 -5.27 0.76 5.89
N ARG A 12 -6.54 1.12 5.67
CA ARG A 12 -7.04 1.83 4.49
C ARG A 12 -7.62 3.17 4.96
N THR A 13 -7.44 4.23 4.19
CA THR A 13 -8.00 5.55 4.49
C THR A 13 -9.09 5.93 3.50
N GLU A 14 -9.93 6.91 3.85
CA GLU A 14 -10.96 7.45 2.95
C GLU A 14 -10.35 8.22 1.75
N ASP A 15 -9.10 8.68 1.87
CA ASP A 15 -8.37 9.44 0.84
C ASP A 15 -7.73 8.53 -0.24
N SER A 16 -8.24 7.32 -0.40
CA SER A 16 -7.70 6.33 -1.34
C SER A 16 -6.21 6.00 -1.09
N THR A 17 -5.79 5.97 0.17
CA THR A 17 -4.45 5.51 0.56
C THR A 17 -4.52 4.26 1.42
N ALA A 18 -3.44 3.47 1.40
CA ALA A 18 -3.25 2.32 2.26
C ALA A 18 -1.88 2.39 2.95
N LEU A 19 -1.81 1.93 4.20
CA LEU A 19 -0.56 1.76 4.92
C LEU A 19 -0.13 0.29 4.82
N ILE A 20 1.05 0.06 4.23
CA ILE A 20 1.63 -1.27 4.08
C ILE A 20 2.91 -1.35 4.90
N GLU A 21 2.98 -2.30 5.82
CA GLU A 21 4.19 -2.61 6.58
C GLU A 21 5.06 -3.58 5.79
N VAL A 22 6.33 -3.21 5.58
CA VAL A 22 7.35 -4.06 4.98
C VAL A 22 8.60 -4.05 5.86
N ALA A 23 8.89 -5.17 6.52
CA ALA A 23 10.05 -5.37 7.39
C ALA A 23 10.21 -4.29 8.48
N GLY A 24 9.09 -3.89 9.10
CA GLY A 24 9.01 -2.88 10.16
C GLY A 24 8.86 -1.45 9.65
N VAL A 25 8.80 -1.22 8.34
CA VAL A 25 8.65 0.11 7.74
C VAL A 25 7.25 0.29 7.17
N GLY A 26 6.53 1.32 7.61
CA GLY A 26 5.21 1.70 7.07
C GLY A 26 5.32 2.55 5.82
N TYR A 27 4.79 2.06 4.71
CA TYR A 27 4.69 2.77 3.44
C TYR A 27 3.24 3.20 3.20
N VAL A 28 3.01 4.50 3.10
CA VAL A 28 1.73 5.04 2.64
C VAL A 28 1.73 5.05 1.11
N VAL A 29 0.77 4.35 0.51
CA VAL A 29 0.61 4.27 -0.94
C VAL A 29 -0.74 4.83 -1.36
N SER A 30 -0.75 5.70 -2.36
CA SER A 30 -1.99 6.12 -3.04
C SER A 30 -2.40 5.06 -4.05
N VAL A 31 -3.67 4.70 -4.05
CA VAL A 31 -4.25 3.67 -4.92
C VAL A 31 -5.59 4.16 -5.50
N THR A 32 -6.15 3.43 -6.45
CA THR A 32 -7.52 3.71 -6.91
C THR A 32 -8.54 3.15 -5.91
N PRO A 33 -9.78 3.67 -5.84
CA PRO A 33 -10.82 3.11 -4.96
C PRO A 33 -11.08 1.61 -5.19
N ARG A 34 -10.99 1.16 -6.44
CA ARG A 34 -11.11 -0.26 -6.79
C ARG A 34 -10.01 -1.09 -6.14
N THR A 35 -8.76 -0.66 -6.28
CA THR A 35 -7.62 -1.34 -5.66
C THR A 35 -7.74 -1.30 -4.13
N LEU A 36 -8.16 -0.17 -3.56
CA LEU A 36 -8.34 -0.03 -2.11
C LEU A 36 -9.34 -1.06 -1.55
N ALA A 37 -10.42 -1.33 -2.28
CA ALA A 37 -11.42 -2.32 -1.88
C ALA A 37 -10.86 -3.76 -1.80
N GLU A 38 -9.81 -4.06 -2.56
CA GLU A 38 -9.17 -5.39 -2.60
C GLU A 38 -8.11 -5.59 -1.47
N LEU A 39 -7.71 -4.54 -0.74
CA LEU A 39 -6.57 -4.56 0.19
C LEU A 39 -6.91 -4.95 1.64
N GLU A 40 -7.18 -6.20 1.99
CA GLU A 40 -7.67 -6.56 3.34
C GLU A 40 -6.72 -6.18 4.51
N PRO A 41 -7.14 -5.33 5.47
CA PRO A 41 -6.34 -5.05 6.67
C PRO A 41 -6.01 -6.33 7.45
N GLY A 42 -4.78 -6.41 7.95
CA GLY A 42 -4.23 -7.60 8.60
C GLY A 42 -3.79 -8.71 7.63
N SER A 43 -4.02 -8.55 6.32
CA SER A 43 -3.64 -9.56 5.32
C SER A 43 -2.34 -9.22 4.58
N PRO A 44 -1.57 -10.23 4.15
CA PRO A 44 -0.41 -10.02 3.31
C PRO A 44 -0.82 -9.52 1.92
N VAL A 45 0.03 -8.69 1.32
CA VAL A 45 -0.20 -8.06 0.02
C VAL A 45 1.09 -7.95 -0.80
N PHE A 46 0.93 -7.96 -2.11
CA PHE A 46 1.94 -7.55 -3.08
C PHE A 46 1.37 -6.49 -4.03
N VAL A 47 2.00 -5.33 -4.12
CA VAL A 47 1.55 -4.22 -4.99
C VAL A 47 2.70 -3.69 -5.85
N TYR A 48 2.37 -3.26 -7.07
CA TYR A 48 3.27 -2.50 -7.92
C TYR A 48 3.19 -1.02 -7.57
N VAL A 49 4.34 -0.33 -7.59
CA VAL A 49 4.45 1.06 -7.17
C VAL A 49 5.05 1.91 -8.28
N HIS A 50 4.38 3.02 -8.59
CA HIS A 50 4.97 4.12 -9.32
C HIS A 50 5.55 5.13 -8.31
N HIS A 51 6.87 5.09 -8.10
CA HIS A 51 7.54 5.98 -7.14
C HIS A 51 7.87 7.32 -7.80
N HIS A 52 7.07 8.34 -7.50
CA HIS A 52 7.25 9.70 -7.98
C HIS A 52 8.19 10.49 -7.06
N ILE A 53 9.30 11.00 -7.61
CA ILE A 53 10.28 11.86 -6.93
C ILE A 53 10.23 13.23 -7.61
N ARG A 54 10.09 14.29 -6.81
CA ARG A 54 10.07 15.69 -7.26
C ARG A 54 11.13 16.51 -6.53
#